data_AF-N6V3P8-F1
#
_entry.id   AF-N6V3P8-F1
#
_cell.length_a   1.000
_cell.length_b   1.000
_cell.length_c   1.000
_cell.angle_alpha   90.00
_cell.angle_beta   90.00
_cell.angle_gamma   90.00
#
_symmetry.space_group_name_H-M   'P 1'
#
loop_
_entity.id
_entity.type
_entity.pdbx_description
1 polymer ?
#
loop_
_entity_poly.entity_id
_entity_poly.type
_entity_poly.pdbx_seq_one_letter_code
_entity_poly.pdbx_strand_id
1 'polypeptide(L)'
;MFLFDDTTVDHVIESYARYLCEIFTATELKDGVFTAVAAVHKPGEKDDNVPRHVGKYWPVYDPALTATEPKPETLQQYFFAGAKLAAERGETHFVTEKIAEGIFRLAQMTDPLTSVAGKRKHRQMAALLADNQKAHALYFQIITGIAVDRQTLTQGFWDGTCRPAFTEIVKCLTGKVPTGTATDAFLAWNNWPEVAAGAPAIERNNIYRYPAAAPEVSIRVGSIHSVKGETHTATLVLESFYKKHHLASLKSWLTGAKTGQGSEGAENRKRLKQHYVAMTRPTHLLCLALREDAITAAELTLLKAKGWRLARVQAGGYEWIS
;
A
#
# COMPACT_ATOMS: atom_id res chain seq x y z
N MET A 1 -1.43 11.70 18.87
CA MET A 1 -2.31 12.27 17.83
C MET A 1 -1.49 13.27 17.06
N PHE A 2 -1.39 13.07 15.76
CA PHE A 2 -0.74 14.00 14.85
C PHE A 2 -1.77 14.97 14.28
N LEU A 3 -1.50 16.26 14.43
CA LEU A 3 -2.25 17.34 13.82
C LEU A 3 -1.52 17.76 12.55
N PHE A 4 -2.23 17.86 11.44
CA PHE A 4 -1.67 18.21 10.15
C PHE A 4 -2.59 19.17 9.40
N ASP A 5 -2.04 19.82 8.38
CA ASP A 5 -2.76 20.70 7.45
C ASP A 5 -2.49 20.29 6.00
N ASP A 6 -2.97 21.09 5.05
CA ASP A 6 -2.82 20.82 3.62
C ASP A 6 -1.35 20.77 3.18
N THR A 7 -0.46 21.47 3.88
CA THR A 7 0.96 21.59 3.55
C THR A 7 1.83 20.50 4.20
N THR A 8 1.29 19.80 5.20
CA THR A 8 2.02 18.81 6.00
C THR A 8 1.43 17.40 5.92
N VAL A 9 0.37 17.21 5.13
CA VAL A 9 -0.36 15.95 4.98
C VAL A 9 0.53 14.79 4.51
N ASP A 10 1.48 15.04 3.62
CA ASP A 10 2.42 14.04 3.09
C ASP A 10 3.53 13.64 4.09
N HIS A 11 3.75 14.42 5.14
CA HIS A 11 4.71 14.13 6.21
C HIS A 11 4.12 13.31 7.37
N VAL A 12 2.82 13.02 7.37
CA VAL A 12 2.14 12.33 8.48
C VAL A 12 2.65 10.90 8.69
N ILE A 13 2.83 10.13 7.61
CA ILE A 13 3.32 8.73 7.72
C ILE A 13 4.80 8.72 8.11
N GLU A 14 5.60 9.66 7.60
CA GLU A 14 7.01 9.81 8.02
C GLU A 14 7.10 10.15 9.51
N SER A 15 6.28 11.09 9.99
CA SER A 15 6.21 11.48 11.41
C SER A 15 5.86 10.31 12.30
N TYR A 16 4.90 9.49 11.87
CA TYR A 16 4.56 8.26 12.57
C TYR A 16 5.71 7.26 12.56
N ALA A 17 6.39 7.06 11.42
CA ALA A 17 7.54 6.17 11.33
C ALA A 17 8.68 6.60 12.26
N ARG A 18 9.01 7.90 12.29
CA ARG A 18 9.98 8.48 13.23
C ARG A 18 9.60 8.21 14.68
N TYR A 19 8.34 8.46 15.04
CA TYR A 19 7.89 8.22 16.40
C TYR A 19 7.95 6.73 16.79
N LEU A 20 7.66 5.82 15.85
CA LEU A 20 7.85 4.38 16.10
C LEU A 20 9.31 4.06 16.41
N CYS A 21 10.26 4.58 15.63
CA CYS A 21 11.69 4.42 15.88
C CYS A 21 12.15 5.01 17.22
N GLU A 22 11.48 6.04 17.73
CA GLU A 22 11.80 6.65 19.03
C GLU A 22 11.33 5.81 20.24
N ILE A 23 10.20 5.09 20.11
CA ILE A 23 9.56 4.45 21.27
C ILE A 23 9.66 2.93 21.30
N PHE A 24 9.97 2.29 20.17
CA PHE A 24 10.14 0.84 20.08
C PHE A 24 11.61 0.50 19.90
N THR A 25 12.03 -0.60 20.51
CA THR A 25 13.37 -1.17 20.32
C THR A 25 13.54 -1.75 18.91
N ALA A 26 14.78 -1.93 18.46
CA ALA A 26 15.06 -2.54 17.16
C ALA A 26 14.41 -3.93 16.97
N THR A 27 14.34 -4.74 18.04
CA THR A 27 13.66 -6.04 18.01
C THR A 27 12.14 -5.88 17.82
N GLU A 28 11.51 -4.95 18.55
CA GLU A 28 10.08 -4.67 18.41
C GLU A 28 9.73 -4.08 17.04
N LEU A 29 10.59 -3.24 16.46
CA LEU A 29 10.42 -2.70 15.11
C LEU A 29 10.53 -3.78 14.02
N LYS A 30 11.39 -4.77 14.25
CA LYS A 30 11.58 -5.90 13.33
C LYS A 30 10.41 -6.90 13.37
N ASP A 31 9.98 -7.26 14.57
CA ASP A 31 8.98 -8.32 14.78
C ASP A 31 7.54 -7.79 14.86
N GLY A 32 7.40 -6.48 15.08
CA GLY A 32 6.13 -5.82 15.27
C GLY A 32 5.34 -5.61 13.98
N VAL A 33 4.03 -5.50 14.14
CA VAL A 33 3.11 -5.21 13.06
C VAL A 33 2.66 -3.75 13.14
N PHE A 34 3.10 -2.94 12.16
CA PHE A 34 2.82 -1.52 12.08
C PHE A 34 1.94 -1.23 10.87
N THR A 35 0.86 -0.48 11.08
CA THR A 35 -0.09 -0.15 10.01
C THR A 35 -0.48 1.32 9.98
N ALA A 36 -0.79 1.84 8.79
CA ALA A 36 -1.40 3.14 8.55
C ALA A 36 -2.64 2.96 7.69
N VAL A 37 -3.83 3.25 8.23
CA VAL A 37 -5.11 2.89 7.60
C VAL A 37 -6.09 4.05 7.58
N ALA A 38 -6.85 4.18 6.49
CA ALA A 38 -7.96 5.13 6.39
C ALA A 38 -9.27 4.45 6.02
N ALA A 39 -10.40 5.12 6.25
CA ALA A 39 -11.71 4.61 5.84
C ALA A 39 -11.88 4.66 4.31
N VAL A 40 -11.41 5.74 3.67
CA VAL A 40 -11.35 5.88 2.22
C VAL A 40 -9.88 5.78 1.78
N HIS A 41 -9.58 4.80 0.94
CA HIS A 41 -8.21 4.57 0.46
C HIS A 41 -8.04 4.77 -1.05
N LYS A 42 -9.12 4.60 -1.81
CA LYS A 42 -9.15 4.81 -3.26
C LYS A 42 -9.40 6.29 -3.59
N PRO A 43 -8.76 6.84 -4.63
CA PRO A 43 -9.19 8.11 -5.20
C PRO A 43 -10.65 8.00 -5.66
N GLY A 44 -11.40 9.09 -5.51
CA GLY A 44 -12.72 9.25 -6.12
C GLY A 44 -12.63 10.11 -7.38
N GLU A 45 -13.78 10.44 -7.98
CA GLU A 45 -13.84 11.33 -9.15
C GLU A 45 -13.44 12.78 -8.81
N LYS A 46 -13.64 13.19 -7.56
CA LYS A 46 -13.36 14.54 -7.07
C LYS A 46 -12.10 14.53 -6.21
N ASP A 47 -11.30 15.58 -6.38
CA ASP A 47 -10.10 15.84 -5.59
C ASP A 47 -10.20 17.19 -4.85
N ASP A 48 -11.33 17.40 -4.20
CA ASP A 48 -11.79 18.67 -3.62
C ASP A 48 -11.61 18.76 -2.09
N ASN A 49 -11.05 17.73 -1.46
CA ASN A 49 -10.87 17.68 0.00
C ASN A 49 -9.53 17.04 0.33
N VAL A 50 -8.78 17.67 1.24
CA VAL A 50 -7.50 17.17 1.73
C VAL A 50 -7.69 16.67 3.16
N PRO A 51 -7.29 15.46 3.54
CA PRO A 51 -7.11 14.30 2.68
C PRO A 51 -8.46 13.65 2.40
N ARG A 52 -8.72 13.35 1.13
CA ARG A 52 -9.87 12.53 0.74
C ARG A 52 -9.61 11.04 0.87
N HIS A 53 -8.38 10.61 0.58
CA HIS A 53 -7.99 9.20 0.56
C HIS A 53 -6.52 9.01 0.95
N VAL A 54 -6.12 7.77 1.23
CA VAL A 54 -4.76 7.36 1.63
C VAL A 54 -3.65 7.91 0.72
N GLY A 55 -3.88 7.93 -0.61
CA GLY A 55 -2.89 8.43 -1.58
C GLY A 55 -2.46 9.89 -1.37
N LYS A 56 -3.22 10.69 -0.61
CA LYS A 56 -2.82 12.06 -0.21
C LYS A 56 -1.68 12.10 0.81
N TYR A 57 -1.54 11.03 1.59
CA TYR A 57 -0.46 10.86 2.55
C TYR A 57 0.77 10.19 1.93
N TRP A 58 0.55 9.39 0.87
CA TRP A 58 1.62 8.64 0.21
C TRP A 58 1.30 8.47 -1.28
N PRO A 59 1.82 9.34 -2.16
CA PRO A 59 1.45 9.40 -3.58
C PRO A 59 1.71 8.12 -4.38
N VAL A 60 2.64 7.26 -3.94
CA VAL A 60 2.95 5.98 -4.60
C VAL A 60 2.09 4.80 -4.12
N TYR A 61 1.11 5.05 -3.24
CA TYR A 61 0.15 4.06 -2.78
C TYR A 61 -0.73 3.54 -3.93
N ASP A 62 -0.89 2.21 -4.02
CA ASP A 62 -1.71 1.56 -5.03
C ASP A 62 -2.91 0.82 -4.41
N PRO A 63 -4.14 1.33 -4.55
CA PRO A 63 -5.31 0.67 -3.99
C PRO A 63 -5.57 -0.75 -4.51
N ALA A 64 -5.11 -1.11 -5.72
CA ALA A 64 -5.29 -2.45 -6.30
C ALA A 64 -4.54 -3.54 -5.52
N LEU A 65 -3.49 -3.16 -4.80
CA LEU A 65 -2.63 -4.05 -4.04
C LEU A 65 -3.07 -4.24 -2.58
N THR A 66 -4.15 -3.58 -2.15
CA THR A 66 -4.53 -3.55 -0.73
C THR A 66 -5.21 -4.82 -0.26
N ALA A 67 -5.94 -5.52 -1.14
CA ALA A 67 -6.62 -6.76 -0.79
C ALA A 67 -5.62 -7.89 -0.46
N THR A 68 -6.05 -8.86 0.36
CA THR A 68 -5.31 -10.09 0.64
C THR A 68 -5.01 -10.87 -0.64
N GLU A 69 -5.97 -10.86 -1.57
CA GLU A 69 -5.79 -11.29 -2.96
C GLU A 69 -5.91 -10.04 -3.86
N PRO A 70 -4.77 -9.41 -4.21
CA PRO A 70 -4.75 -8.27 -5.12
C PRO A 70 -5.42 -8.62 -6.45
N LYS A 71 -6.04 -7.61 -7.08
CA LYS A 71 -6.56 -7.70 -8.45
C LYS A 71 -5.77 -6.74 -9.34
N PRO A 72 -4.55 -7.10 -9.77
CA PRO A 72 -3.77 -6.26 -10.67
C PRO A 72 -4.52 -6.00 -11.98
N GLU A 73 -4.46 -4.78 -12.45
CA GLU A 73 -4.98 -4.32 -13.73
C GLU A 73 -3.89 -4.18 -14.78
N THR A 74 -2.62 -4.02 -14.37
CA THR A 74 -1.45 -4.00 -15.25
C THR A 74 -0.43 -5.08 -14.90
N LEU A 75 0.48 -5.39 -15.82
CA LEU A 75 1.54 -6.38 -15.56
C LEU A 75 2.51 -5.92 -14.47
N GLN A 76 2.81 -4.62 -14.41
CA GLN A 76 3.65 -4.04 -13.34
C GLN A 76 3.05 -4.30 -11.95
N GLN A 77 1.73 -4.20 -11.81
CA GLN A 77 1.06 -4.47 -10.54
C GLN A 77 1.16 -5.95 -10.10
N TYR A 78 1.36 -6.91 -11.01
CA TYR A 78 1.69 -8.28 -10.60
C TYR A 78 3.05 -8.35 -9.90
N PHE A 79 4.05 -7.61 -10.39
CA PHE A 79 5.39 -7.57 -9.79
C PHE A 79 5.29 -6.98 -8.38
N PHE A 80 4.51 -5.91 -8.24
CA PHE A 80 4.26 -5.22 -6.98
C PHE A 80 3.47 -6.07 -5.98
N ALA A 81 2.44 -6.79 -6.44
CA ALA A 81 1.70 -7.74 -5.63
C ALA A 81 2.59 -8.88 -5.11
N GLY A 82 3.47 -9.40 -5.97
CA GLY A 82 4.45 -10.42 -5.58
C GLY A 82 5.44 -9.91 -4.53
N ALA A 83 5.98 -8.70 -4.72
CA ALA A 83 6.89 -8.06 -3.77
C ALA A 83 6.22 -7.76 -2.41
N LYS A 84 4.93 -7.39 -2.41
CA LYS A 84 4.15 -7.22 -1.17
C LYS A 84 4.08 -8.52 -0.39
N LEU A 85 3.62 -9.59 -1.03
CA LEU A 85 3.46 -10.90 -0.39
C LEU A 85 4.81 -11.44 0.11
N ALA A 86 5.87 -11.25 -0.67
CA ALA A 86 7.22 -11.63 -0.26
C ALA A 86 7.72 -10.85 0.97
N ALA A 87 7.44 -9.55 1.03
CA ALA A 87 7.79 -8.73 2.19
C ALA A 87 6.97 -9.10 3.44
N GLU A 88 5.69 -9.43 3.28
CA GLU A 88 4.82 -9.82 4.41
C GLU A 88 5.11 -11.23 4.94
N ARG A 89 5.56 -12.14 4.08
CA ARG A 89 5.73 -13.57 4.43
C ARG A 89 7.18 -14.04 4.50
N GLY A 90 8.14 -13.20 4.10
CA GLY A 90 9.56 -13.50 4.12
C GLY A 90 10.04 -14.47 3.04
N GLU A 91 9.24 -14.72 1.99
CA GLU A 91 9.56 -15.71 0.95
C GLU A 91 9.54 -15.11 -0.46
N THR A 92 10.58 -15.34 -1.25
CA THR A 92 10.69 -14.79 -2.61
C THR A 92 9.82 -15.51 -3.64
N HIS A 93 9.33 -16.72 -3.35
CA HIS A 93 8.51 -17.49 -4.29
C HIS A 93 7.25 -16.73 -4.72
N PHE A 94 6.67 -15.89 -3.85
CA PHE A 94 5.51 -15.07 -4.16
C PHE A 94 5.76 -14.10 -5.33
N VAL A 95 6.99 -13.59 -5.46
CA VAL A 95 7.41 -12.76 -6.60
C VAL A 95 7.34 -13.58 -7.88
N THR A 96 7.95 -14.76 -7.88
CA THR A 96 8.00 -15.62 -9.06
C THR A 96 6.62 -16.11 -9.52
N GLU A 97 5.75 -16.45 -8.57
CA GLU A 97 4.39 -16.90 -8.85
C GLU A 97 3.54 -15.78 -9.45
N LYS A 98 3.64 -14.55 -8.90
CA LYS A 98 2.88 -13.41 -9.42
C LYS A 98 3.38 -12.93 -10.78
N ILE A 99 4.70 -12.95 -11.03
CA ILE A 99 5.23 -12.66 -12.37
C ILE A 99 4.69 -13.66 -13.39
N ALA A 100 4.73 -14.96 -13.08
CA ALA A 100 4.20 -15.99 -13.96
C ALA A 100 2.69 -15.83 -14.18
N GLU A 101 1.91 -15.52 -13.14
CA GLU A 101 0.48 -15.22 -13.23
C GLU A 101 0.19 -14.04 -14.17
N GLY A 102 0.98 -12.96 -14.08
CA GLY A 102 0.86 -11.81 -14.96
C GLY A 102 1.15 -12.13 -16.43
N ILE A 103 2.19 -12.93 -16.70
CA ILE A 103 2.53 -13.38 -18.06
C ILE A 103 1.42 -14.29 -18.62
N PHE A 104 0.89 -15.21 -17.80
CA PHE A 104 -0.24 -16.05 -18.21
C PHE A 104 -1.49 -15.22 -18.52
N ARG A 105 -1.77 -14.18 -17.74
CA ARG A 105 -2.87 -13.27 -18.05
C ARG A 105 -2.65 -12.56 -19.38
N LEU A 106 -1.44 -12.08 -19.67
CA LEU A 106 -1.13 -11.50 -20.98
C LEU A 106 -1.31 -12.52 -22.12
N ALA A 107 -0.91 -13.77 -21.91
CA ALA A 107 -1.12 -14.85 -22.86
C ALA A 107 -2.61 -15.12 -23.11
N GLN A 108 -3.44 -15.14 -22.06
CA GLN A 108 -4.90 -15.29 -22.18
C GLN A 108 -5.57 -14.08 -22.84
N MET A 109 -5.05 -12.86 -22.65
CA MET A 109 -5.52 -11.68 -23.36
C MET A 109 -5.17 -11.72 -24.85
N THR A 110 -4.08 -12.42 -25.21
CA THR A 110 -3.61 -12.59 -26.60
C THR A 110 -4.34 -13.74 -27.30
N ASP A 111 -4.54 -14.84 -26.59
CA ASP A 111 -5.32 -15.99 -27.05
C ASP A 111 -6.17 -16.54 -25.89
N PRO A 112 -7.50 -16.35 -25.91
CA PRO A 112 -8.41 -16.85 -24.88
C PRO A 112 -8.38 -18.37 -24.70
N LEU A 113 -7.89 -19.13 -25.69
CA LEU A 113 -7.75 -20.58 -25.62
C LEU A 113 -6.50 -21.04 -24.85
N THR A 114 -5.64 -20.10 -24.43
CA THR A 114 -4.43 -20.41 -23.65
C THR A 114 -4.79 -21.07 -22.33
N SER A 115 -4.46 -22.34 -22.20
CA SER A 115 -4.70 -23.11 -20.98
C SER A 115 -3.73 -22.73 -19.88
N VAL A 116 -4.27 -22.32 -18.73
CA VAL A 116 -3.50 -22.06 -17.52
C VAL A 116 -3.91 -23.04 -16.42
N ALA A 117 -3.54 -24.31 -16.60
CA ALA A 117 -3.85 -25.35 -15.63
C ALA A 117 -2.82 -25.42 -14.48
N GLY A 118 -3.30 -25.33 -13.24
CA GLY A 118 -2.49 -25.65 -12.06
C GLY A 118 -2.26 -24.50 -11.08
N LYS A 119 -1.92 -24.88 -9.84
CA LYS A 119 -1.73 -23.94 -8.71
C LYS A 119 -0.34 -23.30 -8.66
N ARG A 120 0.66 -23.86 -9.35
CA ARG A 120 2.07 -23.40 -9.32
C ARG A 120 2.45 -22.81 -10.67
N LYS A 121 2.19 -21.52 -10.86
CA LYS A 121 2.33 -20.82 -12.14
C LYS A 121 3.78 -20.74 -12.57
N HIS A 122 4.72 -20.51 -11.64
CA HIS A 122 6.13 -20.42 -11.99
C HIS A 122 6.65 -21.73 -12.59
N ARG A 123 6.35 -22.87 -11.94
CA ARG A 123 6.75 -24.20 -12.41
C ARG A 123 6.11 -24.54 -13.76
N GLN A 124 4.83 -24.21 -13.93
CA GLN A 124 4.12 -24.43 -15.19
C GLN A 124 4.75 -23.63 -16.33
N MET A 125 5.07 -22.36 -16.10
CA MET A 125 5.75 -21.50 -17.07
C MET A 125 7.10 -22.11 -17.49
N ALA A 126 7.94 -22.51 -16.53
CA ALA A 126 9.22 -23.13 -16.83
C ALA A 126 9.09 -24.40 -17.69
N ALA A 127 8.09 -25.25 -17.40
CA ALA A 127 7.82 -26.45 -18.19
C ALA A 127 7.35 -26.14 -19.62
N LEU A 128 6.48 -25.15 -19.81
CA LEU A 128 5.98 -24.75 -21.14
C LEU A 128 7.06 -24.10 -22.01
N LEU A 129 8.09 -23.51 -21.39
CA LEU A 129 9.19 -22.87 -22.11
C LEU A 129 10.40 -23.79 -22.32
N ALA A 130 10.39 -25.02 -21.79
CA ALA A 130 11.55 -25.91 -21.76
C ALA A 130 12.16 -26.18 -23.16
N ASP A 131 11.31 -26.32 -24.18
CA ASP A 131 11.73 -26.59 -25.56
C ASP A 131 12.12 -25.32 -26.35
N ASN A 132 11.90 -24.13 -25.78
CA ASN A 132 12.28 -22.86 -26.38
C ASN A 132 13.35 -22.16 -25.53
N GLN A 133 14.62 -22.46 -25.84
CA GLN A 133 15.78 -21.97 -25.10
C GLN A 133 15.82 -20.44 -24.95
N LYS A 134 15.39 -19.69 -25.98
CA LYS A 134 15.35 -18.23 -25.96
C LYS A 134 14.30 -17.72 -24.97
N ALA A 135 13.07 -18.20 -25.07
CA ALA A 135 11.98 -17.78 -24.18
C ALA A 135 12.25 -18.20 -22.72
N HIS A 136 12.80 -19.41 -22.52
CA HIS A 136 13.23 -19.88 -21.22
C HIS A 136 14.31 -18.97 -20.60
N ALA A 137 15.36 -18.63 -21.35
CA ALA A 137 16.42 -17.74 -20.87
C ALA A 137 15.88 -16.35 -20.48
N LEU A 138 15.00 -15.76 -21.31
CA LEU A 138 14.38 -14.46 -21.04
C LEU A 138 13.52 -14.48 -19.77
N TYR A 139 12.71 -15.54 -19.59
CA TYR A 139 11.91 -15.70 -18.38
C TYR A 139 12.79 -15.81 -17.13
N PHE A 140 13.83 -16.63 -17.15
CA PHE A 140 14.76 -16.78 -16.03
C PHE A 140 15.55 -15.50 -15.75
N GLN A 141 15.91 -14.72 -16.77
CA GLN A 141 16.56 -13.42 -16.61
C GLN A 141 15.65 -12.45 -15.83
N ILE A 142 14.36 -12.36 -16.19
CA ILE A 142 13.40 -11.51 -15.47
C ILE A 142 13.23 -11.98 -14.02
N ILE A 143 13.06 -13.29 -13.81
CA ILE A 143 12.89 -13.87 -12.47
C ILE A 143 14.12 -13.61 -11.61
N THR A 144 15.33 -13.79 -12.15
CA THR A 144 16.58 -13.57 -11.42
C THR A 144 16.74 -12.09 -11.08
N GLY A 145 16.62 -11.19 -12.07
CA GLY A 145 16.78 -9.75 -11.84
C GLY A 145 15.80 -9.20 -10.80
N ILE A 146 14.56 -9.68 -10.79
CA ILE A 146 13.54 -9.16 -9.87
C ILE A 146 13.51 -9.89 -8.52
N ALA A 147 13.47 -11.23 -8.51
CA ALA A 147 13.25 -12.00 -7.30
C ALA A 147 14.54 -12.28 -6.52
N VAL A 148 15.69 -12.36 -7.21
CA VAL A 148 16.99 -12.66 -6.62
C VAL A 148 17.80 -11.38 -6.44
N ASP A 149 18.09 -10.67 -7.53
CA ASP A 149 18.96 -9.50 -7.52
C ASP A 149 18.28 -8.26 -6.95
N ARG A 150 16.94 -8.31 -6.79
CA ARG A 150 16.13 -7.19 -6.29
C ARG A 150 16.48 -5.92 -7.07
N GLN A 151 16.47 -6.01 -8.39
CA GLN A 151 16.66 -4.87 -9.28
C GLN A 151 15.43 -3.95 -9.25
N THR A 152 15.67 -2.64 -9.21
CA THR A 152 14.60 -1.65 -9.28
C THR A 152 13.87 -1.69 -10.62
N LEU A 153 12.54 -1.78 -10.57
CA LEU A 153 11.71 -1.70 -11.78
C LEU A 153 11.67 -0.24 -12.27
N THR A 154 12.45 0.07 -13.29
CA THR A 154 12.50 1.39 -13.95
C THR A 154 11.85 1.34 -15.33
N GLN A 155 11.50 2.49 -15.90
CA GLN A 155 10.97 2.55 -17.26
C GLN A 155 11.97 2.00 -18.29
N GLY A 156 13.25 2.35 -18.15
CA GLY A 156 14.29 1.85 -19.04
C GLY A 156 14.45 0.33 -19.00
N PHE A 157 14.42 -0.28 -17.80
CA PHE A 157 14.44 -1.73 -17.67
C PHE A 157 13.14 -2.37 -18.21
N TRP A 158 11.99 -1.73 -18.00
CA TRP A 158 10.71 -2.20 -18.48
C TRP A 158 10.63 -2.24 -20.01
N ASP A 159 10.93 -1.12 -20.66
CA ASP A 159 10.86 -0.98 -22.12
C ASP A 159 12.01 -1.71 -22.82
N GLY A 160 13.21 -1.69 -22.24
CA GLY A 160 14.40 -2.30 -22.84
C GLY A 160 14.55 -3.81 -22.61
N THR A 161 14.01 -4.35 -21.52
CA THR A 161 14.20 -5.77 -21.15
C THR A 161 12.87 -6.50 -20.96
N CYS A 162 12.00 -6.02 -20.07
CA CYS A 162 10.80 -6.76 -19.70
C CYS A 162 9.80 -6.90 -20.85
N ARG A 163 9.40 -5.80 -21.50
CA ARG A 163 8.39 -5.82 -22.56
C ARG A 163 8.79 -6.68 -23.77
N PRO A 164 10.01 -6.56 -24.35
CA PRO A 164 10.44 -7.44 -25.43
C PRO A 164 10.45 -8.92 -25.00
N ALA A 165 10.86 -9.20 -23.76
CA ALA A 165 10.87 -10.56 -23.23
C ALA A 165 9.45 -11.13 -23.09
N PHE A 166 8.49 -10.38 -22.55
CA PHE A 166 7.11 -10.84 -22.45
C PHE A 166 6.49 -11.12 -23.81
N THR A 167 6.78 -10.29 -24.81
CA THR A 167 6.32 -10.50 -26.19
C THR A 167 6.84 -11.83 -26.74
N GLU A 168 8.14 -12.13 -26.56
CA GLU A 168 8.73 -13.40 -27.00
C GLU A 168 8.14 -14.60 -26.24
N ILE A 169 8.00 -14.48 -24.91
CA ILE A 169 7.43 -15.53 -24.08
C ILE A 169 5.98 -15.82 -24.49
N VAL A 170 5.14 -14.80 -24.64
CA VAL A 170 3.74 -14.99 -25.05
C VAL A 170 3.63 -15.54 -26.47
N LYS A 171 4.51 -15.12 -27.39
CA LYS A 171 4.60 -15.72 -28.71
C LYS A 171 4.96 -17.20 -28.65
N CYS A 172 5.86 -17.60 -27.75
CA CYS A 172 6.16 -19.01 -27.51
C CYS A 172 4.95 -19.78 -26.96
N LEU A 173 4.20 -19.18 -26.02
CA LEU A 173 3.07 -19.84 -25.38
C LEU A 173 1.83 -19.98 -26.28
N THR A 174 1.61 -19.01 -27.18
CA THR A 174 0.34 -18.86 -27.92
C THR A 174 0.49 -18.96 -29.43
N GLY A 175 1.71 -18.88 -29.96
CA GLY A 175 1.98 -18.69 -31.38
C GLY A 175 1.64 -17.29 -31.92
N LYS A 176 1.15 -16.38 -31.07
CA LYS A 176 0.67 -15.04 -31.44
C LYS A 176 1.43 -13.95 -30.69
N VAL A 177 1.54 -12.78 -31.31
CA VAL A 177 2.13 -11.61 -30.68
C VAL A 177 1.04 -10.89 -29.86
N PRO A 178 1.30 -10.47 -28.61
CA PRO A 178 0.37 -9.64 -27.85
C PRO A 178 0.21 -8.28 -28.54
N THR A 179 -0.94 -8.07 -29.19
CA THR A 179 -1.27 -6.82 -29.90
C THR A 179 -2.68 -6.37 -29.60
N GLY A 180 -2.89 -5.06 -29.51
CA GLY A 180 -4.22 -4.45 -29.36
C GLY A 180 -4.34 -3.60 -28.10
N THR A 181 -5.34 -2.73 -28.08
CA THR A 181 -5.48 -1.68 -27.05
C THR A 181 -5.49 -2.22 -25.62
N ALA A 182 -6.12 -3.37 -25.38
CA ALA A 182 -6.17 -3.97 -24.04
C ALA A 182 -4.81 -4.54 -23.59
N THR A 183 -4.08 -5.23 -24.47
CA THR A 183 -2.74 -5.75 -24.16
C THR A 183 -1.72 -4.63 -24.02
N ASP A 184 -1.85 -3.58 -24.85
CA ASP A 184 -1.00 -2.40 -24.79
C ASP A 184 -1.21 -1.65 -23.47
N ALA A 185 -2.47 -1.47 -23.03
CA ALA A 185 -2.79 -0.90 -21.73
C ALA A 185 -2.27 -1.76 -20.57
N PHE A 186 -2.35 -3.09 -20.67
CA PHE A 186 -1.85 -4.01 -19.65
C PHE A 186 -0.32 -3.97 -19.50
N LEU A 187 0.40 -3.71 -20.60
CA LEU A 187 1.86 -3.59 -20.68
C LEU A 187 2.38 -2.16 -20.50
N ALA A 188 1.49 -1.17 -20.52
CA ALA A 188 1.85 0.24 -20.46
C ALA A 188 2.64 0.54 -19.19
N TRP A 189 3.69 1.35 -19.34
CA TRP A 189 4.41 1.89 -18.19
C TRP A 189 3.54 2.97 -17.53
N ASN A 190 3.15 2.74 -16.28
CA ASN A 190 2.50 3.78 -15.50
C ASN A 190 3.55 4.75 -14.93
N ASN A 191 3.40 6.04 -15.27
CA ASN A 191 4.22 7.15 -14.75
C ASN A 191 3.83 7.49 -13.30
N TRP A 192 4.01 6.53 -12.40
CA TRP A 192 3.90 6.80 -10.97
C TRP A 192 4.99 7.76 -10.52
N PRO A 193 4.76 8.55 -9.45
CA PRO A 193 5.78 9.42 -8.88
C PRO A 193 7.11 8.69 -8.67
N GLU A 194 8.21 9.38 -8.93
CA GLU A 194 9.55 8.86 -8.68
C GLU A 194 9.70 8.47 -7.21
N VAL A 195 10.48 7.42 -7.01
CA VAL A 195 10.74 6.84 -5.70
C VAL A 195 12.03 7.44 -5.15
N ALA A 196 12.12 7.65 -3.83
CA ALA A 196 13.31 8.22 -3.20
C ALA A 196 14.59 7.39 -3.49
N ALA A 197 15.74 8.05 -3.60
CA ALA A 197 17.02 7.37 -3.81
C ALA A 197 17.34 6.41 -2.65
N GLY A 198 17.77 5.17 -2.95
CA GLY A 198 18.09 4.13 -1.95
C GLY A 198 16.93 3.20 -1.58
N ALA A 199 15.75 3.47 -2.13
CA ALA A 199 14.55 2.65 -2.08
C ALA A 199 14.73 1.18 -2.53
N PRO A 200 14.09 0.18 -1.86
CA PRO A 200 14.05 -1.19 -2.37
C PRO A 200 13.53 -1.32 -3.81
N ALA A 201 14.04 -2.33 -4.50
CA ALA A 201 13.71 -2.79 -5.86
C ALA A 201 12.26 -2.58 -6.32
N ILE A 202 11.32 -2.89 -5.43
CA ILE A 202 9.89 -2.79 -5.68
C ILE A 202 9.27 -2.11 -4.47
N GLU A 203 9.20 -0.79 -4.51
CA GLU A 203 8.60 0.03 -3.45
C GLU A 203 7.09 0.12 -3.50
N ARG A 204 6.47 -0.15 -4.64
CA ARG A 204 5.04 0.05 -4.83
C ARG A 204 4.23 -1.14 -4.30
N ASN A 205 4.62 -1.68 -3.16
CA ASN A 205 4.00 -2.84 -2.51
C ASN A 205 3.06 -2.46 -1.35
N ASN A 206 2.70 -1.18 -1.23
CA ASN A 206 1.95 -0.61 -0.12
C ASN A 206 2.60 -0.81 1.27
N ILE A 207 3.92 -0.98 1.33
CA ILE A 207 4.69 -1.01 2.57
C ILE A 207 5.61 0.20 2.58
N TYR A 208 5.30 1.17 3.43
CA TYR A 208 6.12 2.35 3.66
C TYR A 208 7.31 1.95 4.53
N ARG A 209 8.53 2.32 4.11
CA ARG A 209 9.78 1.93 4.77
C ARG A 209 10.55 3.16 5.22
N TYR A 210 11.05 3.14 6.44
CA TYR A 210 11.74 4.28 7.04
C TYR A 210 12.91 3.84 7.92
N PRO A 211 14.06 4.54 7.86
CA PRO A 211 14.46 5.46 6.79
C PRO A 211 14.54 4.75 5.42
N ALA A 212 14.39 5.48 4.31
CA ALA A 212 14.34 4.86 2.98
C ALA A 212 15.61 4.06 2.63
N ALA A 213 16.79 4.60 2.96
CA ALA A 213 18.09 3.99 2.60
C ALA A 213 18.47 2.78 3.48
N ALA A 214 17.99 2.74 4.72
CA ALA A 214 18.25 1.65 5.67
C ALA A 214 16.99 1.44 6.53
N PRO A 215 15.97 0.74 6.01
CA PRO A 215 14.69 0.63 6.70
C PRO A 215 14.82 -0.04 8.06
N GLU A 216 14.45 0.69 9.10
CA GLU A 216 14.32 0.20 10.48
C GLU A 216 12.89 -0.26 10.75
N VAL A 217 11.90 0.42 10.15
CA VAL A 217 10.48 0.13 10.31
C VAL A 217 9.79 -0.04 8.95
N SER A 218 8.87 -1.00 8.90
CA SER A 218 7.98 -1.25 7.75
C SER A 218 6.52 -1.08 8.17
N ILE A 219 5.81 -0.16 7.53
CA ILE A 219 4.42 0.19 7.83
C ILE A 219 3.53 -0.25 6.67
N ARG A 220 2.61 -1.18 6.93
CA ARG A 220 1.61 -1.58 5.92
C ARG A 220 0.56 -0.47 5.79
N VAL A 221 0.42 0.08 4.59
CA VAL A 221 -0.53 1.15 4.30
C VAL A 221 -1.75 0.57 3.61
N GLY A 222 -2.96 0.95 4.04
CA GLY A 222 -4.17 0.36 3.48
C GLY A 222 -5.48 0.98 3.95
N SER A 223 -6.54 0.18 3.86
CA SER A 223 -7.87 0.58 4.33
C SER A 223 -8.15 -0.02 5.70
N ILE A 224 -9.09 0.57 6.45
CA ILE A 224 -9.59 -0.05 7.69
C ILE A 224 -10.13 -1.47 7.46
N HIS A 225 -10.74 -1.72 6.29
CA HIS A 225 -11.31 -3.03 5.97
C HIS A 225 -10.24 -4.09 5.74
N SER A 226 -9.07 -3.71 5.20
CA SER A 226 -8.00 -4.66 4.88
C SER A 226 -7.27 -5.19 6.11
N VAL A 227 -7.48 -4.60 7.28
CA VAL A 227 -6.86 -5.02 8.56
C VAL A 227 -7.87 -5.61 9.56
N LYS A 228 -9.08 -5.93 9.10
CA LYS A 228 -10.14 -6.44 9.97
C LYS A 228 -9.76 -7.83 10.48
N GLY A 229 -9.83 -8.03 11.81
CA GLY A 229 -9.51 -9.32 12.44
C GLY A 229 -8.03 -9.50 12.74
N GLU A 230 -7.18 -8.56 12.35
CA GLU A 230 -5.76 -8.55 12.71
C GLU A 230 -5.54 -7.97 14.11
N THR A 231 -4.36 -8.23 14.66
CA THR A 231 -3.81 -7.59 15.87
C THR A 231 -2.50 -6.93 15.48
N HIS A 232 -2.29 -5.68 15.88
CA HIS A 232 -1.11 -4.90 15.51
C HIS A 232 -0.31 -4.50 16.75
N THR A 233 0.98 -4.26 16.59
CA THR A 233 1.80 -3.58 17.62
C THR A 233 1.37 -2.12 17.71
N ALA A 234 1.31 -1.44 16.56
CA ALA A 234 0.84 -0.06 16.48
C ALA A 234 0.00 0.20 15.23
N THR A 235 -0.93 1.16 15.33
CA THR A 235 -1.80 1.54 14.22
C THR A 235 -1.97 3.06 14.18
N LEU A 236 -1.64 3.64 13.02
CA LEU A 236 -2.03 4.99 12.65
C LEU A 236 -3.37 4.95 11.91
N VAL A 237 -4.37 5.64 12.44
CA VAL A 237 -5.64 5.87 11.74
C VAL A 237 -5.57 7.25 11.07
N LEU A 238 -5.57 7.24 9.74
CA LEU A 238 -5.51 8.42 8.90
C LEU A 238 -6.91 9.02 8.71
N GLU A 239 -7.01 10.34 8.74
CA GLU A 239 -8.21 11.06 8.32
C GLU A 239 -8.53 10.76 6.85
N SER A 240 -9.81 10.75 6.50
CA SER A 240 -10.25 10.60 5.10
C SER A 240 -11.63 11.23 4.92
N PHE A 241 -12.03 11.47 3.67
CA PHE A 241 -13.27 12.17 3.36
C PHE A 241 -14.26 11.31 2.58
N TYR A 242 -15.46 11.15 3.14
CA TYR A 242 -16.65 10.73 2.40
C TYR A 242 -17.86 11.47 2.94
N LYS A 243 -18.34 12.46 2.17
CA LYS A 243 -19.35 13.48 2.53
C LYS A 243 -18.93 14.44 3.64
N LYS A 244 -18.17 13.97 4.63
CA LYS A 244 -17.50 14.72 5.69
C LYS A 244 -16.17 14.05 6.02
N HIS A 245 -15.25 14.80 6.60
CA HIS A 245 -14.05 14.25 7.24
C HIS A 245 -14.44 13.30 8.37
N HIS A 246 -13.90 12.09 8.35
CA HIS A 246 -14.30 11.00 9.22
C HIS A 246 -13.92 11.28 10.68
N LEU A 247 -12.65 11.46 11.00
CA LEU A 247 -12.20 11.70 12.38
C LEU A 247 -12.69 13.05 12.90
N ALA A 248 -12.74 14.09 12.07
CA ALA A 248 -13.37 15.37 12.41
C ALA A 248 -14.84 15.21 12.80
N SER A 249 -15.60 14.34 12.11
CA SER A 249 -16.98 14.01 12.47
C SER A 249 -17.09 13.20 13.77
N LEU A 250 -16.00 12.57 14.22
CA LEU A 250 -15.93 11.75 15.43
C LEU A 250 -15.30 12.48 16.63
N LYS A 251 -14.93 13.75 16.50
CA LYS A 251 -14.22 14.50 17.54
C LYS A 251 -14.95 14.55 18.89
N SER A 252 -16.28 14.62 18.90
CA SER A 252 -17.08 14.62 20.14
C SER A 252 -16.94 13.33 20.96
N TRP A 253 -16.60 12.20 20.33
CA TRP A 253 -16.29 10.95 21.04
C TRP A 253 -14.85 10.94 21.53
N LEU A 254 -13.93 11.50 20.74
CA LEU A 254 -12.52 11.63 21.13
C LEU A 254 -12.33 12.55 22.34
N THR A 255 -13.11 13.63 22.44
CA THR A 255 -13.16 14.53 23.60
C THR A 255 -14.01 14.00 24.76
N GLY A 256 -14.76 12.91 24.53
CA GLY A 256 -15.67 12.30 25.52
C GLY A 256 -16.97 13.08 25.77
N ALA A 257 -17.30 14.07 24.94
CA ALA A 257 -18.59 14.77 24.99
C ALA A 257 -19.77 13.87 24.56
N LYS A 258 -19.49 12.82 23.77
CA LYS A 258 -20.44 11.78 23.37
C LYS A 258 -19.91 10.40 23.70
N THR A 259 -20.81 9.47 23.98
CA THR A 259 -20.53 8.04 24.16
C THR A 259 -21.58 7.20 23.41
N GLY A 260 -21.21 5.97 23.03
CA GLY A 260 -22.13 5.05 22.34
C GLY A 260 -22.62 5.53 20.96
N GLN A 261 -23.75 4.97 20.51
CA GLN A 261 -24.35 5.19 19.17
C GLN A 261 -25.79 5.75 19.20
N GLY A 262 -26.36 6.01 20.37
CA GLY A 262 -27.82 5.97 20.63
C GLY A 262 -28.70 6.93 19.81
N SER A 263 -28.19 8.09 19.39
CA SER A 263 -28.97 9.10 18.65
C SER A 263 -28.35 9.51 17.31
N GLU A 264 -27.27 8.85 16.88
CA GLU A 264 -26.56 9.25 15.67
C GLU A 264 -27.22 8.74 14.40
N GLY A 265 -27.20 9.57 13.36
CA GLY A 265 -27.62 9.18 12.01
C GLY A 265 -26.84 7.97 11.47
N ALA A 266 -27.41 7.28 10.49
CA ALA A 266 -26.86 6.05 9.93
C ALA A 266 -25.39 6.19 9.46
N GLU A 267 -25.01 7.36 8.93
CA GLU A 267 -23.64 7.64 8.50
C GLU A 267 -22.65 7.68 9.66
N ASN A 268 -22.97 8.38 10.75
CA ASN A 268 -22.09 8.44 11.92
C ASN A 268 -21.99 7.10 12.62
N ARG A 269 -23.08 6.31 12.67
CA ARG A 269 -23.02 4.91 13.14
C ARG A 269 -22.05 4.07 12.32
N LYS A 270 -22.03 4.24 10.99
CA LYS A 270 -21.06 3.55 10.11
C LYS A 270 -19.63 4.02 10.38
N ARG A 271 -19.38 5.33 10.47
CA ARG A 271 -18.07 5.90 10.78
C ARG A 271 -17.54 5.40 12.13
N LEU A 272 -18.38 5.41 13.17
CA LEU A 272 -18.08 4.89 14.50
C LEU A 272 -17.69 3.42 14.46
N LYS A 273 -18.49 2.56 13.82
CA LYS A 273 -18.17 1.12 13.70
C LYS A 273 -16.85 0.88 12.98
N GLN A 274 -16.59 1.60 11.89
CA GLN A 274 -15.34 1.49 11.14
C GLN A 274 -14.13 1.92 11.98
N HIS A 275 -14.20 3.08 12.63
CA HIS A 275 -13.08 3.57 13.45
C HIS A 275 -12.88 2.73 14.70
N TYR A 276 -13.95 2.20 15.30
CA TYR A 276 -13.85 1.23 16.38
C TYR A 276 -13.03 0.00 15.96
N VAL A 277 -13.24 -0.53 14.75
CA VAL A 277 -12.40 -1.63 14.23
C VAL A 277 -10.95 -1.21 14.18
N ALA A 278 -10.61 -0.07 13.57
CA ALA A 278 -9.22 0.38 13.44
C ALA A 278 -8.55 0.67 14.80
N MET A 279 -9.24 1.38 15.68
CA MET A 279 -8.74 1.82 16.98
C MET A 279 -8.58 0.69 18.01
N THR A 280 -9.17 -0.49 17.74
CA THR A 280 -9.03 -1.70 18.58
C THR A 280 -8.02 -2.71 18.06
N ARG A 281 -7.37 -2.45 16.91
CA ARG A 281 -6.30 -3.32 16.40
C ARG A 281 -4.99 -3.24 17.20
N PRO A 282 -4.50 -2.04 17.62
CA PRO A 282 -3.17 -1.94 18.22
C PRO A 282 -3.17 -2.37 19.69
N THR A 283 -2.09 -3.04 20.09
CA THR A 283 -1.85 -3.45 21.48
C THR A 283 -0.96 -2.47 22.26
N HIS A 284 -0.06 -1.75 21.58
CA HIS A 284 0.90 -0.86 22.23
C HIS A 284 0.64 0.62 21.91
N LEU A 285 0.44 0.96 20.63
CA LEU A 285 0.23 2.35 20.23
C LEU A 285 -0.94 2.53 19.26
N LEU A 286 -1.91 3.34 19.68
CA LEU A 286 -2.88 3.96 18.78
C LEU A 286 -2.43 5.38 18.45
N CYS A 287 -2.26 5.67 17.17
CA CYS A 287 -2.06 7.03 16.66
C CYS A 287 -3.23 7.43 15.76
N LEU A 288 -3.66 8.68 15.86
CA LEU A 288 -4.66 9.29 14.97
C LEU A 288 -4.00 10.45 14.24
N ALA A 289 -4.21 10.58 12.94
CA ALA A 289 -3.90 11.80 12.19
C ALA A 289 -5.19 12.57 11.95
N LEU A 290 -5.30 13.78 12.50
CA LEU A 290 -6.49 14.62 12.43
C LEU A 290 -6.10 15.99 11.86
N ARG A 291 -6.95 16.57 11.00
CA ARG A 291 -6.70 17.92 10.50
C ARG A 291 -6.67 18.92 11.65
N GLU A 292 -5.67 19.79 11.68
CA GLU A 292 -5.53 20.79 12.74
C GLU A 292 -6.70 21.78 12.74
N ASP A 293 -7.14 22.22 11.55
CA ASP A 293 -8.27 23.14 11.38
C ASP A 293 -9.64 22.57 11.80
N ALA A 294 -9.74 21.26 12.05
CA ALA A 294 -10.95 20.61 12.54
C ALA A 294 -11.12 20.73 14.07
N ILE A 295 -10.08 21.16 14.78
CA ILE A 295 -10.01 21.21 16.24
C ILE A 295 -9.90 22.65 16.72
N THR A 296 -10.80 23.05 17.62
CA THR A 296 -10.70 24.34 18.31
C THR A 296 -9.72 24.28 19.49
N ALA A 297 -9.21 25.43 19.95
CA ALA A 297 -8.34 25.48 21.13
C ALA A 297 -8.98 24.84 22.39
N ALA A 298 -10.28 25.01 22.58
CA ALA A 298 -11.01 24.38 23.68
C ALA A 298 -11.07 22.85 23.55
N GLU A 299 -11.30 22.34 22.34
CA GLU A 299 -11.29 20.89 22.06
C GLU A 299 -9.89 20.30 22.22
N LEU A 300 -8.83 21.03 21.88
CA LEU A 300 -7.45 20.62 22.10
C LEU A 300 -7.17 20.40 23.59
N THR A 301 -7.59 21.33 24.46
CA THR A 301 -7.50 21.18 25.92
C THR A 301 -8.27 19.96 26.42
N LEU A 302 -9.47 19.72 25.88
CA LEU A 302 -10.27 18.53 26.23
C LEU A 302 -9.58 17.23 25.80
N LEU A 303 -8.98 17.18 24.61
CA LEU A 303 -8.23 16.01 24.15
C LEU A 303 -7.04 15.71 25.07
N LYS A 304 -6.27 16.73 25.48
CA LYS A 304 -5.19 16.57 26.46
C LYS A 304 -5.70 16.03 27.79
N ALA A 305 -6.80 16.59 28.31
CA ALA A 305 -7.43 16.12 29.54
C ALA A 305 -7.94 14.67 29.46
N LYS A 306 -8.23 14.17 28.25
CA LYS A 306 -8.56 12.76 27.98
C LYS A 306 -7.35 11.86 27.77
N GLY A 307 -6.13 12.37 27.95
CA GLY A 307 -4.88 11.60 27.87
C GLY A 307 -4.28 11.53 26.46
N TRP A 308 -4.82 12.26 25.47
CA TRP A 308 -4.18 12.34 24.16
C TRP A 308 -2.91 13.19 24.22
N ARG A 309 -1.78 12.60 23.83
CA ARG A 309 -0.58 13.37 23.46
C ARG A 309 -0.77 13.93 22.05
N LEU A 310 -0.62 15.24 21.87
CA LEU A 310 -0.78 15.90 20.57
C LEU A 310 0.55 16.43 20.07
N ALA A 311 0.82 16.25 18.78
CA ALA A 311 1.97 16.82 18.09
C ALA A 311 1.53 17.42 16.75
N ARG A 312 2.14 18.53 16.35
CA ARG A 312 2.00 19.08 14.99
C ARG A 312 2.98 18.41 14.05
N VAL A 313 2.49 18.01 12.89
CA VAL A 313 3.32 17.47 11.80
C VAL A 313 4.02 18.62 11.11
N GLN A 314 5.28 18.40 10.74
CA GLN A 314 6.09 19.34 9.98
C GLN A 314 7.05 18.58 9.05
N ALA A 315 7.69 19.29 8.14
CA ALA A 315 8.74 18.69 7.31
C ALA A 315 9.83 18.08 8.20
N GLY A 316 10.14 16.80 7.98
CA GLY A 316 11.16 16.08 8.75
C GLY A 316 10.72 15.60 10.14
N GLY A 317 9.44 15.62 10.49
CA GLY A 317 8.93 14.99 11.71
C GLY A 317 7.76 15.74 12.34
N TYR A 318 7.81 15.93 13.66
CA TYR A 318 6.71 16.52 14.40
C TYR A 318 7.20 17.25 15.65
N GLU A 319 6.36 18.14 16.19
CA GLU A 319 6.62 18.89 17.42
C GLU A 319 5.49 18.63 18.43
N TRP A 320 5.84 18.20 19.65
CA TRP A 320 4.86 17.99 20.72
C TRP A 320 4.24 19.32 21.19
N ILE A 321 2.92 19.34 21.34
CA ILE A 321 2.19 20.51 21.85
C ILE A 321 2.17 20.44 23.38
N SER A 322 2.91 21.33 24.05
CA SER A 322 2.93 21.51 25.52
C SER A 322 1.56 21.82 26.09
#